data_AF-A0A6M7WQ21-F1
#
_entry.id   AF-A0A6M7WQ21-F1
#
_cell.length_a   1.000
_cell.length_b   1.000
_cell.length_c   1.000
_cell.angle_alpha   90.00
_cell.angle_beta   90.00
_cell.angle_gamma   90.00
#
_symmetry.space_group_name_H-M   'P 1'
#
loop_
_entity.id
_entity.type
_entity.pdbx_description
1 polymer ?
#
loop_
_entity_poly.entity_id
_entity_poly.type
_entity_poly.pdbx_seq_one_letter_code
_entity_poly.pdbx_strand_id
1 'polypeptide(L)'
;MPAAFKPGTNASQRQADYDQCKIASLREIPQAMATQVSGGVYTPGSVQCRTIGTITSCSESGGLNIPATATTYDANHGLRDRFINRCMMQKGYSILSRPACSSESERLKAATMPQPANPADYKCTPGINMDG
;
A
#
# COMPACT_ATOMS: atom_id res chain seq x y z
N MET A 1 6.43 5.45 10.50
CA MET A 1 6.41 5.50 9.02
C MET A 1 7.81 5.88 8.54
N PRO A 2 8.28 5.36 7.41
CA PRO A 2 9.55 5.80 6.83
C PRO A 2 9.44 7.27 6.41
N ALA A 3 10.47 8.06 6.72
CA ALA A 3 10.54 9.48 6.43
C ALA A 3 11.95 9.83 5.95
N ALA A 4 12.07 10.37 4.74
CA ALA A 4 13.36 10.83 4.23
C ALA A 4 13.77 12.13 4.94
N PHE A 5 14.96 12.12 5.52
CA PHE A 5 15.52 13.20 6.31
C PHE A 5 16.86 13.63 5.75
N LYS A 6 17.00 14.93 5.46
CA LYS A 6 18.25 15.58 5.12
C LYS A 6 18.23 16.99 5.72
N PRO A 7 19.19 17.32 6.60
CA PRO A 7 19.27 18.63 7.25
C PRO A 7 19.11 19.80 6.27
N GLY A 8 18.34 20.81 6.65
CA GLY A 8 18.17 22.05 5.89
C GLY A 8 17.30 21.94 4.62
N THR A 9 16.82 20.75 4.26
CA THR A 9 15.92 20.62 3.09
C THR A 9 14.50 21.09 3.42
N ASN A 10 13.85 21.78 2.50
CA ASN A 10 12.41 22.10 2.56
C ASN A 10 11.59 21.00 1.86
N ALA A 11 10.25 21.00 1.98
CA ALA A 11 9.45 19.94 1.34
C ALA A 11 9.50 19.95 -0.18
N SER A 12 9.56 21.12 -0.82
CA SER A 12 9.64 21.19 -2.29
C SER A 12 10.89 20.50 -2.82
N GLN A 13 12.05 20.72 -2.19
CA GLN A 13 13.30 20.03 -2.53
C GLN A 13 13.18 18.52 -2.31
N ARG A 14 12.61 18.09 -1.19
CA ARG A 14 12.40 16.67 -0.90
C ARG A 14 11.50 15.99 -1.91
N GLN A 15 10.41 16.65 -2.30
CA GLN A 15 9.47 16.15 -3.29
C GLN A 15 10.15 16.04 -4.65
N ALA A 16 10.86 17.08 -5.09
CA ALA A 16 11.57 17.06 -6.37
C ALA A 16 12.64 15.95 -6.43
N ASP A 17 13.40 15.76 -5.35
CA ASP A 17 14.40 14.69 -5.26
C ASP A 17 13.75 13.30 -5.29
N TYR A 18 12.62 13.14 -4.59
CA TYR A 18 11.85 11.92 -4.59
C TYR A 18 11.24 11.61 -5.96
N ASP A 19 10.63 12.59 -6.61
CA ASP A 19 10.02 12.45 -7.94
C ASP A 19 11.06 12.03 -8.97
N GLN A 20 12.26 12.61 -8.92
CA GLN A 20 13.39 12.18 -9.76
C GLN A 20 13.75 10.72 -9.52
N CYS A 21 13.82 10.29 -8.26
CA CYS A 21 14.08 8.90 -7.91
C CYS A 21 12.94 7.97 -8.36
N LYS A 22 11.69 8.40 -8.26
CA LYS A 22 10.52 7.65 -8.71
C LYS A 22 10.51 7.49 -10.24
N ILE A 23 10.75 8.57 -10.99
CA ILE A 23 10.86 8.53 -12.45
C ILE A 23 12.00 7.59 -12.87
N ALA A 24 13.18 7.71 -12.25
CA ALA A 24 14.29 6.80 -12.52
C ALA A 24 13.92 5.34 -12.22
N SER A 25 13.22 5.09 -11.12
CA SER A 25 12.78 3.74 -10.75
C SER A 25 11.81 3.13 -11.76
N LEU A 26 10.97 3.92 -12.41
CA LEU A 26 10.06 3.45 -13.46
C LEU A 26 10.79 3.09 -14.76
N ARG A 27 11.92 3.75 -15.05
CA ARG A 27 12.76 3.46 -16.22
C ARG A 27 13.60 2.21 -16.03
N GLU A 28 14.19 2.05 -14.84
CA GLU A 28 15.07 0.92 -14.51
C GLU A 28 14.29 -0.33 -14.09
N ILE A 29 13.14 -0.15 -13.44
CA ILE A 29 12.30 -1.22 -12.87
C ILE A 29 10.86 -1.01 -13.35
N PRO A 30 10.56 -1.40 -14.61
CA PRO A 30 9.24 -1.22 -15.19
C PRO A 30 8.18 -2.01 -14.41
N GLN A 31 6.93 -1.57 -14.55
CA GLN A 31 5.77 -2.25 -13.96
C GLN A 31 5.62 -3.64 -14.56
N ALA A 32 5.41 -4.64 -13.69
CA ALA A 32 5.13 -6.00 -14.07
C ALA A 32 3.80 -6.42 -13.45
N MET A 33 2.70 -6.00 -14.09
CA MET A 33 1.35 -6.32 -13.62
C MET A 33 1.08 -7.82 -13.77
N ALA A 34 0.75 -8.47 -12.68
CA ALA A 34 0.35 -9.87 -12.61
C ALA A 34 -1.03 -9.98 -11.98
N THR A 35 -1.85 -10.90 -12.50
CA THR A 35 -3.16 -11.22 -11.92
C THR A 35 -3.11 -12.61 -11.30
N GLN A 36 -3.36 -12.68 -10.00
CA GLN A 36 -3.57 -13.93 -9.29
C GLN A 36 -5.07 -14.19 -9.19
N VAL A 37 -5.49 -15.38 -9.61
CA VAL A 37 -6.87 -15.84 -9.48
C VAL A 37 -6.92 -16.91 -8.41
N SER A 38 -7.74 -16.69 -7.38
CA SER A 38 -8.11 -17.73 -6.42
C SER A 38 -9.44 -18.33 -6.87
N GLY A 39 -9.44 -19.64 -7.10
CA GLY A 39 -10.65 -20.36 -7.50
C GLY A 39 -11.77 -20.23 -6.45
N GLY A 40 -13.00 -20.20 -6.93
CA GLY A 40 -14.19 -20.28 -6.08
C GLY A 40 -14.51 -21.74 -5.72
N VAL A 41 -15.37 -21.92 -4.71
CA VAL A 41 -15.90 -23.22 -4.31
C VAL A 41 -17.41 -23.19 -4.49
N TYR A 42 -17.93 -24.14 -5.27
CA TYR A 42 -19.37 -24.33 -5.43
C TYR A 42 -19.76 -25.74 -5.04
N THR A 43 -20.59 -25.85 -4.01
CA THR A 43 -21.22 -27.11 -3.58
C THR A 43 -22.72 -26.94 -3.71
N PRO A 44 -23.38 -27.63 -4.66
CA PRO A 44 -24.82 -27.53 -4.82
C PRO A 44 -25.56 -28.05 -3.58
N GLY A 45 -26.70 -27.44 -3.27
CA GLY A 45 -27.62 -27.96 -2.27
C GLY A 45 -28.33 -29.22 -2.77
N SER A 46 -28.91 -29.99 -1.86
CA SER A 46 -29.74 -31.14 -2.20
C SER A 46 -31.19 -30.93 -1.77
N VAL A 47 -32.13 -31.43 -2.58
CA VAL A 47 -33.54 -31.56 -2.21
C VAL A 47 -33.86 -33.03 -2.05
N GLN A 48 -34.43 -33.40 -0.91
CA GLN A 48 -34.90 -34.75 -0.65
C GLN A 48 -36.40 -34.71 -0.40
N CYS A 49 -37.16 -35.43 -1.22
CA CYS A 49 -38.60 -35.54 -1.07
C CYS A 49 -38.99 -36.93 -0.57
N ARG A 50 -39.96 -36.99 0.34
CA ARG A 50 -40.58 -38.21 0.84
C ARG A 50 -42.10 -38.12 0.68
N THR A 51 -42.68 -39.15 0.08
CA THR A 51 -44.13 -39.28 -0.09
C THR A 51 -44.68 -40.33 0.88
N ILE A 52 -45.74 -39.98 1.60
CA ILE A 52 -46.49 -40.88 2.49
C ILE A 52 -47.98 -40.74 2.13
N GLY A 53 -48.57 -41.81 1.60
CA GLY A 53 -49.93 -41.76 1.05
C GLY A 53 -50.02 -40.81 -0.15
N THR A 54 -50.91 -39.82 -0.10
CA THR A 54 -51.05 -38.77 -1.12
C THR A 54 -50.24 -37.50 -0.82
N ILE A 55 -49.55 -37.44 0.32
CA ILE A 55 -48.82 -36.25 0.77
C ILE A 55 -47.34 -36.40 0.42
N THR A 56 -46.77 -35.41 -0.27
CA THR A 56 -45.33 -35.31 -0.52
C THR A 56 -44.75 -34.15 0.28
N SER A 57 -43.70 -34.44 1.04
CA SER A 57 -42.94 -33.44 1.80
C SER A 57 -41.50 -33.44 1.30
N CYS A 58 -40.95 -32.25 1.02
CA CYS A 58 -39.57 -32.06 0.57
C CYS A 58 -38.78 -31.25 1.59
N SER A 59 -37.56 -31.69 1.88
CA SER A 59 -36.57 -30.97 2.67
C SER A 59 -35.43 -30.52 1.76
N GLU A 60 -35.09 -29.24 1.85
CA GLU A 60 -33.97 -28.65 1.11
C GLU A 60 -32.78 -28.43 2.04
N SER A 61 -31.58 -28.67 1.51
CA SER A 61 -30.30 -28.30 2.12
C SER A 61 -29.67 -27.22 1.26
N GLY A 62 -29.29 -26.09 1.87
CA GLY A 62 -28.64 -24.99 1.17
C GLY A 62 -27.26 -25.38 0.64
N GLY A 63 -26.92 -24.89 -0.55
CA GLY A 63 -25.58 -25.05 -1.12
C GLY A 63 -24.56 -24.04 -0.54
N LEU A 64 -23.27 -24.31 -0.78
CA LEU A 64 -22.17 -23.39 -0.51
C LEU A 64 -21.72 -22.73 -1.81
N ASN A 65 -21.62 -21.41 -1.83
CA ASN A 65 -21.07 -20.67 -2.96
C ASN A 65 -20.06 -19.62 -2.49
N ILE A 66 -18.78 -19.93 -2.65
CA ILE A 66 -17.66 -19.01 -2.43
C ILE A 66 -17.20 -18.56 -3.82
N PRO A 67 -17.40 -17.28 -4.20
CA PRO A 67 -17.02 -16.79 -5.52
C PRO A 67 -15.50 -16.81 -5.70
N ALA A 68 -15.04 -16.95 -6.95
CA ALA A 68 -13.64 -16.75 -7.30
C ALA A 68 -13.24 -15.29 -7.06
N THR A 69 -11.99 -15.07 -6.67
CA THR A 69 -11.42 -13.73 -6.52
C THR A 69 -10.25 -13.56 -7.47
N ALA A 70 -10.08 -12.35 -8.00
CA ALA A 70 -8.94 -11.98 -8.81
C ALA A 70 -8.28 -10.75 -8.19
N THR A 71 -6.96 -10.79 -8.02
CA THR A 71 -6.17 -9.67 -7.50
C THR A 71 -5.04 -9.38 -8.46
N THR A 72 -4.99 -8.13 -8.93
CA THR A 72 -3.93 -7.65 -9.83
C THR A 72 -2.95 -6.81 -9.03
N TYR A 73 -1.67 -7.12 -9.15
CA TYR A 73 -0.60 -6.44 -8.41
C TYR A 73 0.64 -6.25 -9.29
N ASP A 74 1.48 -5.27 -8.95
CA ASP A 74 2.78 -5.10 -9.59
C ASP A 74 3.83 -5.97 -8.90
N ALA A 75 4.27 -7.03 -9.58
CA ALA A 75 5.26 -7.95 -9.06
C ALA A 75 6.62 -7.28 -8.76
N ASN A 76 6.91 -6.16 -9.41
CA ASN A 76 8.15 -5.41 -9.24
C ASN A 76 8.04 -4.27 -8.22
N HIS A 77 6.88 -4.03 -7.61
CA HIS A 77 6.65 -2.90 -6.71
C HIS A 77 7.71 -2.80 -5.61
N GLY A 78 7.96 -3.90 -4.89
CA GLY A 78 8.92 -3.92 -3.79
C GLY A 78 10.36 -3.70 -4.24
N LEU A 79 10.73 -4.06 -5.47
CA LEU A 79 12.06 -3.75 -6.02
C LEU A 79 12.16 -2.24 -6.34
N ARG A 80 11.09 -1.65 -6.86
CA ARG A 80 10.99 -0.22 -7.13
C ARG A 80 11.14 0.61 -5.87
N ASP A 81 10.45 0.23 -4.78
CA ASP A 81 10.57 0.91 -3.48
C ASP A 81 12.01 0.90 -2.95
N ARG A 82 12.69 -0.25 -3.05
CA ARG A 82 14.11 -0.38 -2.66
C ARG A 82 15.01 0.52 -3.51
N PHE A 83 14.74 0.64 -4.80
CA PHE A 83 15.50 1.52 -5.68
C PHE A 83 15.31 3.00 -5.30
N ILE A 84 14.08 3.42 -5.05
CA ILE A 84 13.77 4.79 -4.63
C ILE A 84 14.51 5.12 -3.33
N ASN A 85 14.45 4.23 -2.32
CA ASN A 85 15.18 4.42 -1.07
C ASN A 85 16.69 4.55 -1.30
N ARG A 86 17.28 3.70 -2.16
CA ARG A 86 18.70 3.79 -2.51
C ARG A 86 19.05 5.10 -3.21
N CYS A 87 18.23 5.54 -4.15
CA CYS A 87 18.41 6.81 -4.86
C CYS A 87 18.36 8.00 -3.89
N MET A 88 17.41 8.00 -2.94
CA MET A 88 17.33 9.02 -1.90
C MET A 88 18.57 9.01 -1.00
N MET A 89 19.07 7.83 -0.60
CA MET A 89 20.32 7.71 0.16
C MET A 89 21.53 8.26 -0.61
N GLN A 90 21.62 8.02 -1.91
CA GLN A 90 22.68 8.60 -2.76
C GLN A 90 22.57 10.13 -2.85
N LYS A 91 21.37 10.69 -2.78
CA LYS A 91 21.13 12.14 -2.67
C LYS A 91 21.40 12.70 -1.26
N GLY A 92 21.86 11.87 -0.31
CA GLY A 92 22.23 12.26 1.04
C GLY A 92 21.06 12.28 2.04
N TYR A 93 19.96 11.60 1.73
CA TYR A 93 18.86 11.41 2.67
C TYR A 93 19.06 10.17 3.55
N SER A 94 18.71 10.30 4.81
CA SER A 94 18.53 9.17 5.73
C SER A 94 17.06 8.79 5.79
N ILE A 95 16.74 7.49 5.77
CA ILE A 95 15.36 7.01 5.96
C ILE A 95 15.14 6.76 7.46
N LEU A 96 14.40 7.66 8.11
CA LEU A 96 14.08 7.58 9.54
C LEU A 96 12.71 6.98 9.76
N SER A 97 12.51 6.25 10.85
CA SER A 97 11.17 5.91 11.32
C SER A 97 10.66 7.03 12.22
N ARG A 98 9.57 7.70 11.81
CA ARG A 98 8.88 8.72 12.60
C ARG A 98 7.36 8.51 12.60
N PRO A 99 6.66 8.86 13.68
CA PRO A 99 5.21 8.90 13.69
C PRO A 99 4.69 10.01 12.74
N ALA A 100 3.44 9.89 12.29
CA ALA A 100 2.78 10.98 11.61
C ALA A 100 2.55 12.15 12.59
N CYS A 101 2.64 13.39 12.11
CA CYS A 101 2.35 14.57 12.93
C CYS A 101 0.88 14.59 13.35
N SER A 102 0.63 14.88 14.62
CA SER A 102 -0.68 14.72 15.26
C SER A 102 -1.65 15.85 14.96
N SER A 103 -1.14 17.08 14.85
CA SER A 103 -1.95 18.27 14.56
C SER A 103 -1.74 18.77 13.14
N GLU A 104 -2.73 19.48 12.59
CA GLU A 104 -2.60 20.17 11.31
C GLU A 104 -1.48 21.22 11.33
N SER A 105 -1.34 21.97 12.42
CA SER A 105 -0.27 22.94 12.61
C SER A 105 1.12 22.29 12.53
N GLU A 106 1.32 21.14 13.17
CA GLU A 106 2.58 20.39 13.09
C GLU A 106 2.83 19.85 11.69
N ARG A 107 1.81 19.32 11.00
CA ARG A 107 1.92 18.87 9.61
C ARG A 107 2.35 20.02 8.69
N LEU A 108 1.72 21.18 8.83
CA LEU A 108 2.02 22.36 8.03
C LEU A 108 3.45 22.85 8.30
N LYS A 109 3.89 22.91 9.56
CA LYS A 109 5.27 23.26 9.93
C LYS A 109 6.26 22.26 9.35
N ALA A 110 6.01 20.95 9.47
CA ALA A 110 6.89 19.91 8.94
C ALA A 110 6.98 19.92 7.40
N ALA A 111 5.92 20.37 6.73
CA ALA A 111 5.89 20.56 5.28
C ALA A 111 6.61 21.86 4.84
N THR A 112 6.40 22.96 5.55
CA THR A 112 6.87 24.28 5.08
C THR A 112 8.28 24.63 5.57
N MET A 113 8.67 24.20 6.77
CA MET A 113 9.95 24.56 7.35
C MET A 113 11.08 23.64 6.85
N PRO A 114 12.32 24.17 6.75
CA PRO A 114 13.50 23.34 6.57
C PRO A 114 13.62 22.29 7.69
N GLN A 115 14.06 21.09 7.35
CA GLN A 115 14.35 20.06 8.33
C GLN A 115 15.47 20.51 9.29
N PRO A 116 15.37 20.18 10.59
CA PRO A 116 16.36 20.58 11.58
C PRO A 116 17.73 19.96 11.30
N ALA A 117 18.79 20.54 11.87
CA ALA A 117 20.15 20.03 11.71
C ALA A 117 20.33 18.63 12.32
N ASN A 118 19.70 18.38 13.47
CA ASN A 118 19.79 17.12 14.19
C ASN A 118 18.58 16.20 13.86
N PRO A 119 18.80 14.94 13.45
CA PRO A 119 17.74 13.95 13.25
C PRO A 119 16.82 13.76 14.45
N ALA A 120 17.33 13.96 15.67
CA ALA A 120 16.55 13.82 16.90
C ALA A 120 15.46 14.88 17.04
N ASP A 121 15.62 16.05 16.41
CA ASP A 121 14.66 17.15 16.47
C ASP A 121 13.53 16.99 15.44
N TYR A 122 13.72 16.13 14.44
CA TYR A 122 12.67 15.77 13.50
C TYR A 122 11.72 14.75 14.13
N LYS A 123 10.75 15.21 14.93
CA LYS A 123 9.90 14.34 15.77
C LYS A 123 8.82 13.58 15.01
N CYS A 124 8.27 14.16 13.95
CA CYS A 124 7.16 13.59 13.19
C CYS A 124 7.32 13.86 11.70
N THR A 125 6.66 13.04 10.88
CA THR A 125 6.54 13.23 9.43
C THR A 125 5.15 13.77 9.10
N PRO A 126 4.97 14.64 8.10
CA PRO A 126 3.64 15.11 7.69
C PRO A 126 2.71 13.98 7.21
N GLY A 127 3.21 12.74 7.10
CA GLY A 127 2.39 11.53 6.93
C GLY A 127 1.90 11.29 5.50
N ILE A 128 2.08 12.28 4.63
CA ILE A 128 2.04 12.11 3.18
C ILE A 128 3.19 11.17 2.86
N ASN A 129 2.89 9.99 2.28
CA ASN A 129 3.91 9.32 1.49
C ASN A 129 4.46 10.38 0.54
N MET A 130 5.73 10.30 0.15
CA MET A 130 6.20 11.19 -0.92
C MET A 130 5.45 10.94 -2.26
N ASP A 131 4.50 10.00 -2.26
CA ASP A 131 3.53 9.68 -3.30
C ASP A 131 2.10 10.24 -3.09
N GLY A 132 1.77 10.84 -1.94
CA GLY A 132 0.39 11.06 -1.51
C GLY A 132 -0.06 10.09 -0.43
#